data_AF-A0A0L7REQ5-F1
#
_entry.id   AF-A0A0L7REQ5-F1
#
_cell.length_a   1.000
_cell.length_b   1.000
_cell.length_c   1.000
_cell.angle_alpha   90.00
_cell.angle_beta   90.00
_cell.angle_gamma   90.00
#
_symmetry.space_group_name_H-M   'P 1'
#
loop_
_entity.id
_entity.type
_entity.pdbx_description
1 polymer ?
#
loop_
_entity_poly.entity_id
_entity_poly.type
_entity_poly.pdbx_seq_one_letter_code
_entity_poly.pdbx_strand_id
1 'polypeptide(L)'
;MSQAYIHACERAELLGLPIPNEEEWKETQKIEEQNNAQDDEDEAVMQNLDSAHEAAQRIGGGLDELNSILISTQKKINRFKTVCGSLGTLLKVKGESKNSTPDHKLTERNHNEARDVDPETSTNEDNLTLELSNDKKQMENTEPSTTMQKKIDLNKKMGSHLDKLDSLITKAEDAQYSMQYQTKQIKRFLK
;
A
#
# COMPACT_ATOMS: atom_id res chain seq x y z
N MET A 1 10.33 56.64 4.86
CA MET A 1 11.18 55.57 4.31
C MET A 1 11.27 54.44 5.31
N SER A 2 11.23 53.19 4.86
CA SER A 2 11.45 52.01 5.71
C SER A 2 12.93 51.88 6.08
N GLN A 3 13.23 51.49 7.32
CA GLN A 3 14.60 51.24 7.79
C GLN A 3 15.31 50.18 6.93
N ALA A 4 14.59 49.15 6.50
CA ALA A 4 15.13 48.07 5.67
C ALA A 4 15.51 48.55 4.26
N TYR A 5 14.78 49.54 3.71
CA TYR A 5 15.12 50.14 2.42
C TYR A 5 16.39 50.99 2.51
N ILE A 6 16.54 51.77 3.59
CA ILE A 6 17.75 52.56 3.84
C ILE A 6 18.98 51.65 3.91
N HIS A 7 18.87 50.53 4.63
CA HIS A 7 19.93 49.52 4.74
C HIS A 7 20.26 48.89 3.38
N ALA A 8 19.25 48.65 2.54
CA ALA A 8 19.47 48.15 1.18
C ALA A 8 20.24 49.16 0.31
N CYS A 9 19.94 50.46 0.44
CA CYS A 9 20.67 51.53 -0.25
C CYS A 9 22.12 51.67 0.23
N GLU A 10 22.36 51.69 1.55
CA GLU A 10 23.70 51.70 2.14
C GLU A 10 24.53 50.50 1.68
N ARG A 11 23.90 49.33 1.61
CA ARG A 11 24.53 48.11 1.10
C ARG A 11 24.87 48.23 -0.39
N ALA A 12 23.98 48.77 -1.21
CA ALA A 12 24.24 48.98 -2.63
C ALA A 12 25.42 49.94 -2.83
N GLU A 13 25.49 51.02 -2.06
CA GLU A 13 26.59 51.98 -2.06
C GLU A 13 27.93 51.31 -1.69
N LEU A 14 27.97 50.55 -0.59
CA LEU A 14 29.15 49.80 -0.15
C LEU A 14 29.65 48.78 -1.20
N LEU A 15 28.72 48.17 -1.94
CA LEU A 15 29.02 47.18 -2.97
C LEU A 15 29.29 47.79 -4.35
N GLY A 16 29.16 49.12 -4.50
CA GLY A 16 29.29 49.80 -5.79
C GLY A 16 28.20 49.43 -6.79
N LEU A 17 27.04 48.97 -6.31
CA LEU A 17 25.88 48.58 -7.10
C LEU A 17 24.93 49.78 -7.27
N PRO A 18 24.09 49.80 -8.33
CA PRO A 18 23.07 50.82 -8.49
C PRO A 18 22.10 50.81 -7.31
N ILE A 19 21.74 52.01 -6.83
CA ILE A 19 20.77 52.16 -5.74
C ILE A 19 19.42 51.63 -6.23
N PRO A 20 18.82 50.65 -5.54
CA PRO A 20 17.54 50.08 -5.94
C PRO A 20 16.42 51.11 -5.82
N ASN A 21 15.46 51.07 -6.74
CA ASN A 21 14.25 51.91 -6.65
C ASN A 21 13.35 51.42 -5.49
N GLU A 22 12.70 52.34 -4.76
CA GLU A 22 11.91 52.00 -3.57
C GLU A 22 10.71 51.10 -3.91
N GLU A 23 10.07 51.33 -5.04
CA GLU A 23 8.91 50.55 -5.49
C GLU A 23 9.30 49.14 -5.91
N GLU A 24 10.35 48.99 -6.72
CA GLU A 24 10.87 47.69 -7.16
C GLU A 24 11.45 46.88 -5.98
N TRP A 25 12.09 47.56 -5.03
CA TRP A 25 12.61 46.91 -3.82
C TRP A 25 11.48 46.35 -2.95
N LYS A 26 10.39 47.12 -2.75
CA LYS A 26 9.22 46.64 -2.00
C LYS A 26 8.55 45.45 -2.67
N GLU A 27 8.44 45.47 -4.00
CA GLU A 27 7.88 44.35 -4.75
C GLU A 27 8.76 43.10 -4.62
N THR A 28 10.08 43.25 -4.73
CA THR A 28 11.05 42.15 -4.55
C THR A 28 10.96 41.57 -3.15
N GLN A 29 10.92 42.41 -2.11
CA GLN A 29 10.78 41.98 -0.72
C GLN A 29 9.48 41.20 -0.51
N LYS A 30 8.37 41.67 -1.08
CA LYS A 30 7.08 40.98 -0.98
C LYS A 30 7.11 39.61 -1.67
N ILE A 31 7.77 39.49 -2.82
CA ILE A 31 7.94 38.23 -3.55
C ILE A 31 8.82 37.27 -2.73
N GLU A 32 9.90 37.77 -2.13
CA GLU A 32 10.82 36.99 -1.30
C GLU A 32 10.15 36.50 -0.01
N GLU A 33 9.41 37.36 0.68
CA GLU A 33 8.57 37.00 1.84
C GLU A 33 7.53 35.92 1.47
N GLN A 34 6.88 36.06 0.31
CA GLN A 34 5.90 35.08 -0.16
C GLN A 34 6.54 33.73 -0.50
N ASN A 35 7.72 33.74 -1.14
CA ASN A 35 8.45 32.51 -1.45
C ASN A 35 8.97 31.82 -0.19
N ASN A 36 9.55 32.57 0.76
CA ASN A 36 10.03 32.02 2.02
C ASN A 36 8.89 31.41 2.84
N ALA A 37 7.73 32.08 2.92
CA ALA A 37 6.56 31.53 3.59
C ALA A 37 6.10 30.21 2.96
N GLN A 38 6.12 30.11 1.64
CA GLN A 38 5.74 28.87 0.94
C GLN A 38 6.79 27.76 1.12
N ASP A 39 8.08 28.09 1.16
CA ASP A 39 9.15 27.12 1.43
C ASP A 39 9.06 26.57 2.86
N ASP A 40 8.75 27.41 3.86
CA ASP A 40 8.52 27.00 5.24
C ASP A 40 7.29 26.07 5.37
N GLU A 41 6.23 26.35 4.62
CA GLU A 41 5.03 25.50 4.54
C GLU A 41 5.34 24.13 3.90
N ASP A 42 6.04 24.12 2.76
CA ASP A 42 6.41 22.89 2.05
C ASP A 42 7.33 22.00 2.92
N GLU A 43 8.26 22.60 3.68
CA GLU A 43 9.14 21.89 4.62
C GLU A 43 8.33 21.26 5.77
N ALA A 44 7.40 22.01 6.36
CA ALA A 44 6.53 21.49 7.42
C ALA A 44 5.66 20.32 6.93
N VAL A 45 5.15 20.38 5.69
CA VAL A 45 4.41 19.29 5.06
C VAL A 45 5.34 18.08 4.85
N MET A 46 6.58 18.29 4.41
CA MET A 46 7.53 17.21 4.17
C MET A 46 7.87 16.44 5.46
N GLN A 47 8.07 17.15 6.56
CA GLN A 47 8.30 16.56 7.88
C GLN A 47 7.07 15.78 8.40
N ASN A 48 5.87 16.29 8.14
CA ASN A 48 4.64 15.60 8.50
C ASN A 48 4.49 14.29 7.71
N LEU A 49 4.77 14.32 6.40
CA LEU A 49 4.73 13.13 5.55
C LEU A 49 5.72 12.05 6.00
N ASP A 50 6.91 12.41 6.47
CA ASP A 50 7.86 11.44 7.02
C ASP A 50 7.35 10.78 8.30
N SER A 51 6.77 11.58 9.20
CA SER A 51 6.18 11.08 10.44
C SER A 51 5.01 10.12 10.14
N ALA A 52 4.18 10.47 9.15
CA ALA A 52 3.09 9.62 8.69
C ALA A 52 3.59 8.33 8.03
N HIS A 53 4.66 8.41 7.24
CA HIS A 53 5.28 7.25 6.59
C HIS A 53 5.80 6.23 7.61
N GLU A 54 6.49 6.66 8.66
CA GLU A 54 6.95 5.77 9.73
C GLU A 54 5.77 5.06 10.42
N ALA A 55 4.71 5.80 10.73
CA ALA A 55 3.50 5.23 11.31
C ALA A 55 2.85 4.19 10.37
N ALA A 56 2.74 4.50 9.08
CA ALA A 56 2.21 3.60 8.06
C ALA A 56 3.07 2.34 7.89
N GLN A 57 4.40 2.46 8.00
CA GLN A 57 5.31 1.32 7.95
C GLN A 57 5.11 0.39 9.14
N ARG A 58 5.00 0.94 10.35
CA ARG A 58 4.72 0.16 11.57
C ARG A 58 3.38 -0.58 11.47
N ILE A 59 2.33 0.12 11.01
CA ILE A 59 1.00 -0.48 10.80
C ILE A 59 1.07 -1.58 9.73
N GLY A 60 1.79 -1.34 8.63
CA GLY A 60 1.97 -2.33 7.56
C GLY A 60 2.64 -3.60 8.03
N GLY A 61 3.71 -3.50 8.82
CA GLY A 61 4.38 -4.67 9.40
C GLY A 61 3.45 -5.49 10.31
N GLY A 62 2.73 -4.82 11.22
CA GLY A 62 1.78 -5.50 12.10
C GLY A 62 0.63 -6.17 11.35
N LEU A 63 0.22 -5.59 10.22
CA LEU A 63 -0.84 -6.14 9.38
C LEU A 63 -0.36 -7.33 8.54
N ASP A 64 0.88 -7.31 8.06
CA ASP A 64 1.52 -8.45 7.39
C ASP A 64 1.68 -9.64 8.33
N GLU A 65 2.08 -9.38 9.57
CA GLU A 65 2.11 -10.40 10.63
C GLU A 65 0.72 -10.97 10.91
N LEU A 66 -0.28 -10.10 11.04
CA LEU A 66 -1.66 -10.52 11.27
C LEU A 66 -2.18 -11.39 10.12
N ASN A 67 -1.92 -11.01 8.86
CA ASN A 67 -2.32 -11.81 7.72
C ASN A 67 -1.61 -13.19 7.71
N SER A 68 -0.32 -13.24 8.05
CA SER A 68 0.44 -14.48 8.23
C SER A 68 -0.16 -15.39 9.32
N ILE A 69 -0.54 -14.81 10.47
CA ILE A 69 -1.23 -15.53 11.55
C ILE A 69 -2.57 -16.08 11.08
N LEU A 70 -3.34 -15.30 10.33
CA LEU A 70 -4.64 -15.73 9.80
C LEU A 70 -4.48 -16.86 8.79
N ILE A 71 -3.48 -16.83 7.91
CA ILE A 71 -3.17 -17.93 6.99
C ILE A 71 -2.83 -19.20 7.78
N SER A 72 -1.97 -19.09 8.79
CA SER A 72 -1.61 -20.21 9.67
C SER A 72 -2.83 -20.77 10.42
N THR A 73 -3.71 -19.89 10.88
CA THR A 73 -4.96 -20.25 11.58
C THR A 73 -5.92 -20.97 10.66
N GLN A 74 -6.11 -20.51 9.41
CA GLN A 74 -6.94 -21.21 8.43
C GLN A 74 -6.40 -22.61 8.11
N LYS A 75 -5.07 -22.76 7.99
CA LYS A 75 -4.43 -24.09 7.83
C LYS A 75 -4.74 -25.00 9.02
N LYS A 76 -4.67 -24.49 10.25
CA LYS A 76 -5.03 -25.26 11.46
C LYS A 76 -6.51 -25.64 11.49
N ILE A 77 -7.41 -24.72 11.14
CA ILE A 77 -8.85 -24.99 11.03
C ILE A 77 -9.12 -26.08 9.97
N ASN A 78 -8.44 -26.02 8.83
CA ASN A 78 -8.59 -27.04 7.78
C ASN A 78 -8.08 -28.42 8.24
N ARG A 79 -6.95 -28.48 8.94
CA ARG A 79 -6.47 -29.73 9.55
C ARG A 79 -7.45 -30.27 10.58
N PHE A 80 -7.98 -29.38 11.43
CA PHE A 80 -9.01 -29.74 12.40
C PHE A 80 -10.23 -30.34 11.69
N LYS A 81 -10.78 -29.66 10.67
CA LYS A 81 -11.87 -30.17 9.82
C LYS A 81 -11.61 -31.58 9.29
N THR A 82 -10.41 -31.87 8.80
CA THR A 82 -10.06 -33.19 8.27
C THR A 82 -10.01 -34.25 9.39
N VAL A 83 -9.40 -33.92 10.54
CA VAL A 83 -9.24 -34.85 11.66
C VAL A 83 -10.57 -35.13 12.38
N CYS A 84 -11.39 -34.12 12.64
CA CYS A 84 -12.68 -34.29 13.31
C CYS A 84 -13.86 -34.58 12.35
N GLY A 85 -13.73 -34.25 11.07
CA GLY A 85 -14.67 -34.66 10.02
C GLY A 85 -14.69 -36.16 9.81
N SER A 86 -13.56 -36.85 10.00
CA SER A 86 -13.47 -38.31 10.04
C SER A 86 -14.29 -38.93 11.20
N LEU A 87 -14.40 -38.25 12.34
CA LEU A 87 -15.18 -38.74 13.49
C LEU A 87 -16.70 -38.64 13.27
N GLY A 88 -17.18 -37.66 12.48
CA GLY A 88 -18.59 -37.55 12.10
C GLY A 88 -19.07 -38.71 11.21
N THR A 89 -18.19 -39.24 10.36
CA THR A 89 -18.47 -40.44 9.54
C THR A 89 -18.42 -41.72 10.38
N LEU A 90 -17.51 -41.81 11.36
CA LEU A 90 -17.39 -42.96 12.25
C LEU A 90 -18.56 -43.09 13.24
N LEU A 91 -19.15 -41.97 13.70
CA LEU A 91 -20.36 -42.00 14.54
C LEU A 91 -21.63 -42.38 13.77
N LYS A 92 -21.67 -42.20 12.44
CA LYS A 92 -22.77 -42.69 11.60
C LYS A 92 -22.74 -44.21 11.36
N VAL A 93 -21.58 -44.86 11.49
CA VAL A 93 -21.43 -46.31 11.24
C VAL A 93 -21.86 -47.18 12.44
N LYS A 94 -22.12 -46.59 13.61
CA LYS A 94 -22.55 -47.32 14.82
C LYS A 94 -24.06 -47.22 15.06
N GLY A 95 -24.86 -47.47 14.02
CA GLY A 95 -26.33 -47.45 14.12
C GLY A 95 -27.07 -48.47 13.23
N GLU A 96 -26.41 -49.07 12.23
CA GLU A 96 -27.00 -50.12 11.40
C GLU A 96 -26.43 -51.49 11.78
N SER A 97 -26.75 -51.91 13.00
CA SER A 97 -26.79 -53.33 13.31
C SER A 97 -27.93 -53.52 14.29
N LYS A 98 -29.07 -54.05 13.80
CA LYS A 98 -29.34 -55.49 13.97
C LYS A 98 -30.81 -55.90 13.78
N ASN A 99 -31.50 -55.59 12.69
CA ASN A 99 -32.73 -56.35 12.36
C ASN A 99 -33.01 -56.42 10.85
N SER A 100 -33.16 -57.66 10.37
CA SER A 100 -33.90 -58.07 9.16
C SER A 100 -33.08 -58.46 7.90
N THR A 101 -32.90 -59.77 7.79
CA THR A 101 -33.04 -60.66 6.61
C THR A 101 -32.37 -60.31 5.27
N PRO A 102 -31.58 -61.22 4.67
CA PRO A 102 -31.02 -61.02 3.33
C PRO A 102 -32.07 -61.41 2.29
N ASP A 103 -32.54 -60.44 1.51
CA ASP A 103 -33.16 -60.74 0.22
C ASP A 103 -32.60 -59.83 -0.87
N HIS A 104 -32.28 -60.51 -1.96
CA HIS A 104 -31.48 -60.08 -3.10
C HIS A 104 -32.31 -59.22 -4.05
N LYS A 105 -31.87 -58.00 -4.40
CA LYS A 105 -32.16 -57.45 -5.73
C LYS A 105 -31.17 -56.36 -6.18
N LEU A 106 -30.44 -56.71 -7.23
CA LEU A 106 -29.74 -55.81 -8.16
C LEU A 106 -30.67 -54.72 -8.70
N THR A 107 -30.15 -53.50 -8.87
CA THR A 107 -30.56 -52.33 -9.70
C THR A 107 -30.11 -51.09 -8.89
N GLU A 108 -29.29 -50.13 -9.30
CA GLU A 108 -28.79 -49.74 -10.60
C GLU A 108 -27.43 -49.04 -10.44
N ARG A 109 -26.53 -49.41 -11.35
CA ARG A 109 -25.39 -48.67 -11.89
C ARG A 109 -25.61 -47.15 -11.94
N ASN A 110 -24.68 -46.38 -11.36
CA ASN A 110 -24.09 -45.22 -12.02
C ASN A 110 -22.65 -45.01 -11.53
N HIS A 111 -21.73 -45.33 -12.44
CA HIS A 111 -20.36 -44.83 -12.43
C HIS A 111 -20.40 -43.31 -12.69
N ASN A 112 -19.61 -42.52 -11.96
CA ASN A 112 -18.44 -41.88 -12.55
C ASN A 112 -17.53 -41.29 -11.47
N GLU A 113 -16.25 -41.53 -11.71
CA GLU A 113 -15.09 -41.36 -10.85
C GLU A 113 -14.71 -39.89 -10.57
N ALA A 114 -13.94 -39.76 -9.50
CA ALA A 114 -13.01 -38.69 -9.25
C ALA A 114 -11.85 -38.66 -10.27
N ARG A 115 -11.37 -37.46 -10.61
CA ARG A 115 -9.97 -37.13 -10.95
C ARG A 115 -9.71 -35.73 -10.36
N ASP A 116 -8.84 -35.62 -9.36
CA ASP A 116 -7.40 -35.28 -9.46
C ASP A 116 -7.16 -33.92 -10.14
N VAL A 117 -6.71 -32.88 -9.40
CA VAL A 117 -5.28 -32.48 -9.22
C VAL A 117 -4.71 -32.02 -10.57
N ASP A 118 -4.44 -30.73 -10.84
CA ASP A 118 -3.34 -29.93 -10.28
C ASP A 118 -3.52 -28.42 -10.63
N PRO A 119 -2.81 -27.48 -9.98
CA PRO A 119 -2.87 -26.04 -10.23
C PRO A 119 -1.82 -25.62 -11.26
N GLU A 120 -2.25 -25.07 -12.38
CA GLU A 120 -1.33 -24.43 -13.32
C GLU A 120 -0.93 -23.05 -12.77
N THR A 121 0.27 -23.06 -12.20
CA THR A 121 1.18 -21.91 -12.23
C THR A 121 1.51 -21.62 -13.69
N SER A 122 1.27 -20.39 -14.13
CA SER A 122 1.88 -19.85 -15.35
C SER A 122 2.42 -18.48 -15.01
N THR A 123 3.70 -18.47 -14.64
CA THR A 123 4.62 -17.37 -14.86
C THR A 123 4.56 -17.00 -16.34
N ASN A 124 4.07 -15.80 -16.66
CA ASN A 124 4.38 -15.13 -17.90
C ASN A 124 5.19 -13.88 -17.58
N GLU A 125 6.49 -14.12 -17.61
CA GLU A 125 7.53 -13.18 -17.93
C GLU A 125 7.33 -12.67 -19.38
N ASP A 126 6.70 -11.50 -19.54
CA ASP A 126 6.78 -10.77 -20.80
C ASP A 126 7.43 -9.41 -20.58
N ASN A 127 8.68 -9.40 -21.03
CA ASN A 127 9.65 -8.35 -21.06
C ASN A 127 9.27 -7.34 -22.15
N LEU A 128 8.61 -6.23 -21.80
CA LEU A 128 8.42 -5.12 -22.74
C LEU A 128 9.64 -4.18 -22.68
N THR A 129 10.74 -4.62 -23.29
CA THR A 129 11.88 -3.76 -23.63
C THR A 129 11.44 -2.88 -24.81
N LEU A 130 11.14 -1.61 -24.57
CA LEU A 130 10.99 -0.61 -25.63
C LEU A 130 12.25 0.24 -25.68
N GLU A 131 13.26 -0.28 -26.39
CA GLU A 131 14.43 0.46 -26.82
C GLU A 131 14.06 1.19 -28.12
N LEU A 132 13.92 2.51 -28.07
CA LEU A 132 14.04 3.36 -29.26
C LEU A 132 15.07 4.46 -29.01
N SER A 133 16.21 4.22 -29.65
CA SER A 133 17.37 5.05 -29.87
C SER A 133 17.10 6.55 -30.01
N ASN A 134 17.80 7.31 -29.15
CA ASN A 134 18.68 8.44 -29.49
C ASN A 134 18.45 9.15 -30.84
N ASP A 135 18.01 10.42 -30.78
CA ASP A 135 18.68 11.46 -31.57
C ASP A 135 18.64 12.85 -30.90
N LYS A 136 19.79 13.20 -30.34
CA LYS A 136 20.48 14.49 -30.22
C LYS A 136 19.75 15.84 -30.40
N LYS A 137 20.16 16.73 -29.47
CA LYS A 137 20.21 18.22 -29.46
C LYS A 137 18.92 18.88 -28.95
N GLN A 138 18.95 19.84 -28.03
CA GLN A 138 19.96 20.87 -27.78
C GLN A 138 19.79 21.43 -26.36
N MET A 139 20.89 21.89 -25.77
CA MET A 139 20.98 22.54 -24.46
C MET A 139 19.97 23.68 -24.31
N GLU A 140 19.21 23.66 -23.22
CA GLU A 140 18.87 24.87 -22.48
C GLU A 140 19.14 24.58 -21.01
N ASN A 141 20.25 25.12 -20.54
CA ASN A 141 20.68 25.04 -19.15
C ASN A 141 19.84 26.02 -18.34
N THR A 142 18.56 25.69 -18.13
CA THR A 142 17.75 26.34 -17.12
C THR A 142 17.95 25.49 -15.87
N GLU A 143 18.83 25.94 -14.98
CA GLU A 143 18.88 25.36 -13.64
C GLU A 143 17.46 25.38 -13.10
N PRO A 144 16.84 24.21 -12.82
CA PRO A 144 15.51 24.20 -12.28
C PRO A 144 15.60 24.92 -10.94
N SER A 145 14.80 25.99 -10.78
CA SER A 145 14.79 26.71 -9.52
C SER A 145 14.58 25.71 -8.39
N THR A 146 15.37 25.79 -7.33
CA THR A 146 15.33 24.87 -6.18
C THR A 146 13.90 24.63 -5.68
N THR A 147 13.06 25.66 -5.78
CA THR A 147 11.62 25.63 -5.50
C THR A 147 10.81 24.69 -6.39
N MET A 148 11.06 24.61 -7.69
CA MET A 148 10.35 23.68 -8.59
C MET A 148 10.76 22.22 -8.33
N GLN A 149 12.03 21.97 -8.01
CA GLN A 149 12.49 20.62 -7.66
C GLN A 149 11.86 20.11 -6.36
N LYS A 150 11.84 20.94 -5.31
CA LYS A 150 11.17 20.63 -4.03
C LYS A 150 9.69 20.28 -4.22
N LYS A 151 8.97 21.05 -5.04
CA LYS A 151 7.54 20.79 -5.34
C LYS A 151 7.30 19.49 -6.09
N ILE A 152 8.17 19.12 -7.02
CA ILE A 152 8.08 17.84 -7.74
C ILE A 152 8.31 16.68 -6.78
N ASP A 153 9.29 16.79 -5.89
CA ASP A 153 9.60 15.76 -4.91
C ASP A 153 8.47 15.58 -3.89
N LEU A 154 7.90 16.68 -3.39
CA LEU A 154 6.75 16.65 -2.49
C LEU A 154 5.56 15.93 -3.11
N ASN A 155 5.21 16.25 -4.36
CA ASN A 155 4.12 15.58 -5.08
C ASN A 155 4.38 14.08 -5.25
N LYS A 156 5.62 13.69 -5.61
CA LYS A 156 6.00 12.29 -5.75
C LYS A 156 5.89 11.53 -4.43
N LYS A 157 6.39 12.13 -3.34
CA LYS A 157 6.31 11.57 -1.98
C LYS A 157 4.85 11.39 -1.54
N MET A 158 4.02 12.41 -1.77
CA MET A 158 2.59 12.36 -1.45
C MET A 158 1.86 11.26 -2.23
N GLY A 159 2.17 11.09 -3.53
CA GLY A 159 1.65 9.99 -4.34
C GLY A 159 2.02 8.62 -3.77
N SER A 160 3.30 8.40 -3.43
CA SER A 160 3.75 7.12 -2.85
C SER A 160 3.10 6.80 -1.50
N HIS A 161 2.81 7.83 -0.70
CA HIS A 161 2.14 7.66 0.58
C HIS A 161 0.69 7.25 0.39
N LEU A 162 0.01 7.79 -0.64
CA LEU A 162 -1.34 7.39 -1.01
C LEU A 162 -1.38 5.93 -1.47
N ASP A 163 -0.47 5.51 -2.36
CA ASP A 163 -0.35 4.12 -2.78
C ASP A 163 -0.12 3.18 -1.58
N LYS A 164 0.67 3.63 -0.60
CA LYS A 164 0.92 2.88 0.63
C LYS A 164 -0.34 2.75 1.47
N LEU A 165 -1.12 3.81 1.63
CA LEU A 165 -2.40 3.78 2.35
C LEU A 165 -3.39 2.83 1.68
N ASP A 166 -3.51 2.86 0.36
CA ASP A 166 -4.38 1.94 -0.39
C ASP A 166 -3.97 0.47 -0.14
N SER A 167 -2.67 0.19 -0.18
CA SER A 167 -2.15 -1.15 0.18
C SER A 167 -2.49 -1.55 1.62
N LEU A 168 -2.40 -0.64 2.59
CA LEU A 168 -2.78 -0.90 3.97
C LEU A 168 -4.28 -1.16 4.11
N ILE A 169 -5.12 -0.41 3.40
CA ILE A 169 -6.58 -0.60 3.40
C ILE A 169 -6.91 -1.99 2.87
N THR A 170 -6.40 -2.38 1.71
CA THR A 170 -6.65 -3.71 1.14
C THR A 170 -6.23 -4.83 2.10
N LYS A 171 -5.02 -4.73 2.67
CA LYS A 171 -4.55 -5.73 3.63
C LYS A 171 -5.44 -5.80 4.88
N ALA A 172 -5.98 -4.67 5.33
CA ALA A 172 -6.84 -4.60 6.52
C ALA A 172 -8.20 -5.22 6.25
N GLU A 173 -8.76 -5.00 5.06
CA GLU A 173 -10.00 -5.62 4.60
C GLU A 173 -9.86 -7.14 4.50
N ASP A 174 -8.77 -7.63 3.90
CA ASP A 174 -8.47 -9.07 3.78
C ASP A 174 -8.35 -9.73 5.15
N ALA A 175 -7.63 -9.08 6.07
CA ALA A 175 -7.48 -9.49 7.45
C ALA A 175 -8.84 -9.57 8.17
N GLN A 176 -9.65 -8.52 8.04
CA GLN A 176 -10.98 -8.45 8.64
C GLN A 176 -11.88 -9.58 8.12
N TYR A 177 -11.93 -9.77 6.81
CA TYR A 177 -12.72 -10.83 6.18
C TYR A 177 -12.28 -12.20 6.69
N SER A 178 -10.98 -12.47 6.71
CA SER A 178 -10.39 -13.73 7.17
C SER A 178 -10.71 -14.01 8.63
N MET A 179 -10.56 -13.02 9.52
CA MET A 179 -10.93 -13.15 10.95
C MET A 179 -12.41 -13.52 11.13
N GLN A 180 -13.31 -12.81 10.44
CA GLN A 180 -14.74 -13.07 10.52
C GLN A 180 -15.08 -14.48 10.01
N TYR A 181 -14.49 -14.89 8.89
CA TYR A 181 -14.70 -16.21 8.30
C TYR A 181 -14.20 -17.32 9.23
N GLN A 182 -12.98 -17.21 9.74
CA GLN A 182 -12.39 -18.19 10.65
C GLN A 182 -13.17 -18.29 11.95
N THR A 183 -13.61 -17.16 12.50
CA THR A 183 -14.47 -17.13 13.70
C THR A 183 -15.79 -17.87 13.45
N LYS A 184 -16.43 -17.68 12.28
CA LYS A 184 -17.64 -18.43 11.91
C LYS A 184 -17.38 -19.93 11.82
N GLN A 185 -16.25 -20.36 11.28
CA GLN A 185 -15.88 -21.77 11.19
C GLN A 185 -15.67 -22.38 12.59
N ILE A 186 -14.91 -21.72 13.45
CA ILE A 186 -14.67 -22.18 14.82
C ILE A 186 -15.99 -22.32 15.59
N LYS A 187 -16.88 -21.34 15.50
CA LYS A 187 -18.22 -21.40 16.12
C LYS A 187 -19.06 -22.59 15.67
N ARG A 188 -18.86 -23.09 14.44
CA ARG A 188 -19.56 -24.29 13.96
C ARG A 188 -19.00 -25.59 14.56
N PHE A 189 -17.73 -25.63 14.93
CA PHE A 189 -17.14 -26.79 15.60
C PHE A 189 -17.47 -26.88 17.09
N LEU A 190 -17.78 -25.73 17.70
CA LEU A 190 -18.11 -25.64 19.13
C LEU A 190 -19.61 -25.84 19.41
N LYS A 191 -20.44 -25.93 18.37
CA LYS A 191 -21.85 -26.33 18.47
C LYS A 191 -21.97 -27.84 18.29
#